data_AF-M3HL92-F1
#
_entry.id   AF-M3HL92-F1
#
_cell.length_a   1.000
_cell.length_b   1.000
_cell.length_c   1.000
_cell.angle_alpha   90.00
_cell.angle_beta   90.00
_cell.angle_gamma   90.00
#
_symmetry.space_group_name_H-M   'P 1'
#
loop_
_entity.id
_entity.type
_entity.pdbx_description
1 polymer ?
#
loop_
_entity_poly.entity_id
_entity_poly.type
_entity_poly.pdbx_seq_one_letter_code
_entity_poly.pdbx_strand_id
1 'polypeptide(L)'
;MTLKEREKLLASWRDSPLVAKRRLFRLVSSLTMVTFVRLASELHLKATHYPAKELREQAYEGHEIDPFKYDFLDKPQTDGAELYLPDIDVLIIGSGAGAGVVAHTLANEGYKSLVLEKGKYFSTSELNFNDQDGVTELYQGGGTLATLNQQMFILAGSNFGGGTTINWSACLKTPFKVRKEWYDRYGVEFAANESYDKAQDYVWKQMGASAEGITHSLANQVIMEG
;
A
#
# COMPACT_ATOMS: atom_id res chain seq x y z
N MET A 1 -36.30 15.80 -12.01
CA MET A 1 -35.55 16.11 -10.78
C MET A 1 -34.40 17.06 -11.08
N THR A 2 -34.35 18.19 -10.39
CA THR A 2 -33.24 19.16 -10.38
C THR A 2 -32.00 18.61 -9.65
N LEU A 3 -30.85 19.29 -9.76
CA LEU A 3 -29.63 18.89 -9.04
C LEU A 3 -29.84 18.85 -7.51
N LYS A 4 -30.42 19.91 -6.95
CA LYS A 4 -30.75 20.01 -5.51
C LYS A 4 -31.67 18.88 -5.04
N GLU A 5 -32.63 18.47 -5.87
CA GLU A 5 -33.52 17.35 -5.55
C GLU A 5 -32.77 16.01 -5.56
N ARG A 6 -31.82 15.80 -6.49
CA ARG A 6 -30.97 14.60 -6.53
C ARG A 6 -30.06 14.52 -5.32
N GLU A 7 -29.43 15.62 -4.95
CA GLU A 7 -28.59 15.73 -3.75
C GLU A 7 -29.38 15.38 -2.48
N LYS A 8 -30.58 15.97 -2.32
CA LYS A 8 -31.46 15.68 -1.19
C LYS A 8 -31.91 14.22 -1.16
N LEU A 9 -32.19 13.62 -2.31
CA LEU A 9 -32.54 12.19 -2.41
C LEU A 9 -31.37 11.30 -1.97
N LEU A 10 -30.17 11.53 -2.50
CA LEU A 10 -28.98 10.76 -2.15
C LEU A 10 -28.63 10.90 -0.66
N ALA A 11 -28.70 12.11 -0.11
CA ALA A 11 -28.54 12.34 1.33
C ALA A 11 -29.57 11.57 2.15
N SER A 12 -30.84 11.55 1.72
CA SER A 12 -31.89 10.76 2.40
C SER A 12 -31.62 9.26 2.39
N TRP A 13 -30.89 8.74 1.39
CA TRP A 13 -30.49 7.34 1.33
C TRP A 13 -29.28 7.05 2.21
N ARG A 14 -28.29 7.95 2.23
CA ARG A 14 -27.09 7.87 3.08
C ARG A 14 -27.45 7.81 4.56
N ASP A 15 -28.36 8.68 4.99
CA ASP A 15 -28.69 8.90 6.40
C ASP A 15 -29.94 8.11 6.84
N SER A 16 -30.48 7.27 5.95
CA SER A 16 -31.69 6.49 6.23
C SER A 16 -31.46 5.45 7.34
N PRO A 17 -32.44 5.21 8.24
CA PRO A 17 -32.38 4.11 9.21
C PRO A 17 -32.46 2.73 8.53
N LEU A 18 -33.02 2.65 7.31
CA LEU A 18 -33.11 1.42 6.53
C LEU A 18 -31.77 1.06 5.87
N VAL A 19 -31.25 -0.13 6.18
CA VAL A 19 -29.99 -0.68 5.62
C VAL A 19 -30.01 -0.72 4.10
N ALA A 20 -31.14 -1.10 3.49
CA ALA A 20 -31.28 -1.21 2.05
C ALA A 20 -31.03 0.14 1.33
N LYS A 21 -31.55 1.25 1.88
CA LYS A 21 -31.32 2.59 1.32
C LYS A 21 -29.85 3.01 1.43
N ARG A 22 -29.21 2.73 2.57
CA ARG A 22 -27.77 3.00 2.74
C ARG A 22 -26.91 2.19 1.77
N ARG A 23 -27.25 0.93 1.53
CA ARG A 23 -26.59 0.10 0.51
C ARG A 23 -26.75 0.68 -0.89
N LEU A 24 -27.95 1.16 -1.25
CA LEU A 24 -28.19 1.79 -2.54
C LEU A 24 -27.36 3.07 -2.73
N PHE A 25 -27.31 3.94 -1.71
CA PHE A 25 -26.45 5.13 -1.73
C PHE A 25 -24.98 4.76 -1.98
N ARG A 26 -24.47 3.74 -1.30
CA ARG A 26 -23.09 3.29 -1.47
C ARG A 26 -22.83 2.70 -2.83
N LEU A 27 -23.75 1.89 -3.36
CA LEU A 27 -23.60 1.35 -4.70
C LEU A 27 -23.48 2.48 -5.73
N VAL A 28 -24.35 3.50 -5.65
CA VAL A 28 -24.27 4.67 -6.54
C VAL A 28 -22.96 5.44 -6.33
N SER A 29 -22.55 5.66 -5.09
CA SER A 29 -21.31 6.39 -4.77
C SER A 29 -20.06 5.65 -5.27
N SER A 30 -19.98 4.35 -5.01
CA SER A 30 -18.87 3.49 -5.44
C SER A 30 -18.80 3.40 -6.96
N LEU A 31 -19.94 3.20 -7.65
CA LEU A 31 -19.97 3.23 -9.11
C LEU A 31 -19.51 4.58 -9.65
N THR A 32 -19.99 5.68 -9.08
CA THR A 32 -19.58 7.04 -9.50
C THR A 32 -18.07 7.21 -9.37
N MET A 33 -17.49 6.82 -8.22
CA MET A 33 -16.06 6.96 -7.96
C MET A 33 -15.22 6.03 -8.85
N VAL A 34 -15.61 4.77 -9.02
CA VAL A 34 -14.92 3.82 -9.90
C VAL A 34 -14.99 4.26 -11.35
N THR A 35 -16.15 4.72 -11.81
CA THR A 35 -16.32 5.25 -13.17
C THR A 35 -15.46 6.51 -13.36
N PHE A 36 -15.44 7.42 -12.39
CA PHE A 36 -14.58 8.60 -12.46
C PHE A 36 -13.11 8.21 -12.54
N VAL A 37 -12.61 7.37 -11.64
CA VAL A 37 -11.20 6.95 -11.62
C VAL A 37 -10.81 6.23 -12.91
N ARG A 38 -11.68 5.38 -13.47
CA ARG A 38 -11.37 4.60 -14.67
C ARG A 38 -11.58 5.34 -16.00
N LEU A 39 -12.52 6.28 -16.04
CA LEU A 39 -12.93 6.98 -17.26
C LEU A 39 -12.65 8.48 -17.20
N ALA A 40 -11.89 8.95 -16.21
CA ALA A 40 -11.46 10.35 -16.13
C ALA A 40 -10.76 10.74 -17.43
N SER A 41 -11.36 11.67 -18.16
CA SER A 41 -10.71 12.25 -19.33
C SER A 41 -9.51 13.09 -18.93
N GLU A 42 -8.63 13.40 -19.89
CA GLU A 42 -7.51 14.32 -19.66
C GLU A 42 -7.93 15.65 -19.04
N LEU A 43 -9.14 16.13 -19.35
CA LEU A 43 -9.65 17.37 -18.77
C LEU A 43 -9.88 17.23 -17.26
N HIS A 44 -10.40 16.10 -16.80
CA HIS A 44 -10.58 15.83 -15.36
C HIS A 44 -9.23 15.73 -14.67
N LEU A 45 -8.28 15.00 -15.27
CA LEU A 45 -6.91 14.85 -14.75
C LEU A 45 -6.18 16.20 -14.64
N LYS A 46 -6.31 17.05 -15.65
CA LYS A 46 -5.78 18.43 -15.64
C LYS A 46 -6.43 19.27 -14.55
N ALA A 47 -7.76 19.18 -14.38
CA ALA A 47 -8.49 19.93 -13.37
C ALA A 47 -8.11 19.51 -11.93
N THR A 48 -7.75 18.24 -11.72
CA THR A 48 -7.30 17.74 -10.40
C THR A 48 -5.78 17.83 -10.21
N HIS A 49 -5.04 18.35 -11.20
CA HIS A 49 -3.58 18.37 -11.21
C HIS A 49 -2.95 16.99 -10.96
N TYR A 50 -3.60 15.95 -11.48
CA TYR A 50 -3.20 14.56 -11.31
C TYR A 50 -2.70 13.97 -12.64
N PRO A 51 -1.45 13.52 -12.75
CA PRO A 51 -0.87 13.13 -14.04
C PRO A 51 -1.28 11.71 -14.52
N ALA A 52 -1.95 10.91 -13.69
CA ALA A 52 -2.33 9.50 -13.92
C ALA A 52 -1.19 8.49 -14.20
N LYS A 53 0.03 9.00 -14.40
CA LYS A 53 1.27 8.23 -14.47
C LYS A 53 2.43 9.08 -13.98
N GLU A 54 3.54 8.43 -13.65
CA GLU A 54 4.81 9.12 -13.47
C GLU A 54 5.24 9.79 -14.78
N LEU A 55 5.63 11.06 -14.71
CA LEU A 55 6.07 11.85 -15.86
C LEU A 55 7.59 12.03 -15.89
N ARG A 56 8.27 11.75 -14.79
CA ARG A 56 9.73 11.82 -14.70
C ARG A 56 10.37 10.68 -15.50
N GLU A 57 11.41 11.01 -16.26
CA GLU A 57 12.28 10.01 -16.90
C GLU A 57 13.26 9.40 -15.89
N GLN A 58 13.65 10.17 -14.87
CA GLN A 58 14.51 9.75 -13.76
C GLN A 58 13.94 10.23 -12.43
N ALA A 59 14.04 9.41 -11.38
CA ALA A 59 13.48 9.75 -10.08
C ALA A 59 14.16 11.00 -9.46
N TYR A 60 15.49 11.08 -9.58
CA TYR A 60 16.34 12.20 -9.18
C TYR A 60 17.66 12.17 -9.98
N GLU A 61 18.42 13.27 -9.96
CA GLU A 61 19.69 13.38 -10.69
C GLU A 61 20.70 12.34 -10.21
N GLY A 62 21.31 11.60 -11.15
CA GLY A 62 22.25 10.52 -10.85
C GLY A 62 21.59 9.24 -10.33
N HIS A 63 20.26 9.11 -10.38
CA HIS A 63 19.57 7.87 -10.03
C HIS A 63 19.89 6.76 -11.03
N GLU A 64 20.52 5.69 -10.56
CA GLU A 64 20.72 4.45 -11.29
C GLU A 64 19.71 3.40 -10.81
N ILE A 65 19.02 2.76 -11.76
CA ILE A 65 18.12 1.66 -11.42
C ILE A 65 18.97 0.45 -11.03
N ASP A 66 18.73 -0.08 -9.83
CA ASP A 66 19.36 -1.32 -9.38
C ASP A 66 19.07 -2.45 -10.39
N PRO A 67 20.08 -3.04 -11.04
CA PRO A 67 19.89 -4.11 -12.01
C PRO A 67 19.55 -5.44 -11.35
N PHE A 68 19.61 -5.54 -10.01
CA PHE A 68 19.36 -6.77 -9.27
C PHE A 68 17.97 -7.34 -9.56
N LYS A 69 17.92 -8.66 -9.73
CA LYS A 69 16.68 -9.41 -9.87
C LYS A 69 16.72 -10.65 -8.99
N TYR A 70 15.60 -10.91 -8.32
CA TYR A 70 15.43 -12.14 -7.57
C TYR A 70 15.22 -13.32 -8.52
N ASP A 71 15.89 -14.42 -8.22
CA ASP A 71 15.60 -15.73 -8.80
C ASP A 71 14.56 -16.44 -7.92
N PHE A 72 13.51 -16.96 -8.55
CA PHE A 72 12.42 -17.65 -7.86
C PHE A 72 12.45 -19.14 -8.16
N LEU A 73 12.11 -19.93 -7.15
CA LEU A 73 11.79 -21.34 -7.33
C LEU A 73 10.40 -21.46 -7.95
N ASP A 74 10.22 -22.39 -8.88
CA ASP A 74 8.92 -22.71 -9.42
C ASP A 74 8.03 -23.32 -8.34
N LYS A 75 6.80 -22.79 -8.21
CA LYS A 75 5.78 -23.43 -7.38
C LYS A 75 5.37 -24.78 -7.99
N PRO A 76 4.90 -25.74 -7.18
CA PRO A 76 4.26 -26.95 -7.70
C PRO A 76 3.17 -26.62 -8.73
N GLN A 77 3.22 -27.29 -9.88
CA GLN A 77 2.35 -26.99 -11.03
C GLN A 77 1.03 -27.76 -11.01
N THR A 78 0.94 -28.84 -10.23
CA THR A 78 -0.24 -29.70 -10.12
C THR A 78 -0.73 -29.78 -8.68
N ASP A 79 -2.05 -29.86 -8.50
CA ASP A 79 -2.65 -30.05 -7.18
C ASP A 79 -2.15 -31.35 -6.54
N GLY A 80 -1.79 -31.28 -5.26
CA GLY A 80 -1.25 -32.41 -4.49
C GLY A 80 0.22 -32.71 -4.76
N ALA A 81 0.91 -31.98 -5.63
CA ALA A 81 2.36 -32.10 -5.75
C ALA A 81 3.07 -31.49 -4.52
N GLU A 82 4.02 -32.25 -3.99
CA GLU A 82 4.86 -31.83 -2.88
C GLU A 82 6.22 -31.35 -3.40
N LEU A 83 6.66 -30.18 -2.92
CA LEU A 83 8.01 -29.68 -3.15
C LEU A 83 8.82 -29.88 -1.88
N TYR A 84 9.85 -30.74 -1.97
CA TYR A 84 10.78 -30.97 -0.87
C TYR A 84 12.00 -30.06 -1.01
N LEU A 85 12.21 -29.18 -0.03
CA LEU A 85 13.36 -28.28 0.06
C LEU A 85 14.11 -28.59 1.36
N PRO A 86 15.20 -29.37 1.31
CA PRO A 86 16.03 -29.60 2.49
C PRO A 86 16.81 -28.33 2.86
N ASP A 87 17.34 -28.30 4.09
CA ASP A 87 18.27 -27.25 4.56
C ASP A 87 17.69 -25.82 4.59
N ILE A 88 16.39 -25.69 4.90
CA ILE A 88 15.76 -24.39 5.21
C ILE A 88 15.61 -24.27 6.73
N ASP A 89 16.14 -23.20 7.29
CA ASP A 89 16.09 -22.92 8.73
C ASP A 89 14.80 -22.18 9.12
N VAL A 90 14.34 -21.27 8.26
CA VAL A 90 13.21 -20.38 8.55
C VAL A 90 12.28 -20.25 7.35
N LEU A 91 10.97 -20.37 7.61
CA LEU A 91 9.92 -20.10 6.65
C LEU A 91 9.30 -18.72 6.93
N ILE A 92 9.31 -17.83 5.94
CA ILE A 92 8.70 -16.51 5.99
C ILE A 92 7.51 -16.50 5.03
N ILE A 93 6.31 -16.25 5.57
CA ILE A 93 5.07 -16.24 4.77
C ILE A 93 4.66 -14.79 4.52
N GLY A 94 4.69 -14.39 3.25
CA GLY A 94 4.50 -13.03 2.76
C GLY A 94 5.83 -12.26 2.69
N SER A 95 5.97 -11.44 1.64
CA SER A 95 7.16 -10.61 1.36
C SER A 95 6.98 -9.14 1.75
N GLY A 96 6.00 -8.83 2.61
CA GLY A 96 5.64 -7.47 2.98
C GLY A 96 6.66 -6.74 3.87
N ALA A 97 6.26 -5.58 4.41
CA ALA A 97 7.12 -4.67 5.20
C ALA A 97 8.01 -5.35 6.25
N GLY A 98 7.45 -6.29 7.02
CA GLY A 98 8.20 -6.99 8.07
C GLY A 98 9.15 -8.07 7.52
N ALA A 99 8.82 -8.67 6.38
CA ALA A 99 9.57 -9.79 5.82
C ALA A 99 10.95 -9.37 5.35
N GLY A 100 11.09 -8.21 4.70
CA GLY A 100 12.39 -7.71 4.25
C GLY A 100 13.38 -7.53 5.40
N VAL A 101 12.92 -6.96 6.53
CA VAL A 101 13.75 -6.77 7.73
C VAL A 101 14.14 -8.11 8.36
N VAL A 102 13.19 -9.03 8.47
CA VAL A 102 13.42 -10.37 9.04
C VAL A 102 14.39 -11.16 8.16
N ALA A 103 14.15 -11.23 6.85
CA ALA A 103 15.00 -11.94 5.91
C ALA A 103 16.42 -11.38 5.88
N HIS A 104 16.58 -10.05 5.86
CA HIS A 104 17.89 -9.40 5.93
C HIS A 104 18.65 -9.77 7.22
N THR A 105 17.97 -9.70 8.36
CA THR A 105 18.60 -10.00 9.66
C THR A 105 19.03 -11.47 9.74
N LEU A 106 18.14 -12.39 9.35
CA LEU A 106 18.42 -13.83 9.36
C LEU A 106 19.55 -14.21 8.39
N ALA A 107 19.56 -13.63 7.19
CA ALA A 107 20.61 -13.89 6.21
C ALA A 107 21.99 -13.43 6.70
N ASN A 108 22.08 -12.29 7.39
CA ASN A 108 23.34 -11.80 7.98
C ASN A 108 23.86 -12.69 9.12
N GLU A 109 22.97 -13.40 9.81
CA GLU A 109 23.29 -14.39 10.83
C GLU A 109 23.58 -15.79 10.23
N GLY A 110 23.51 -15.93 8.89
CA GLY A 110 23.83 -17.17 8.17
C GLY A 110 22.66 -18.15 8.04
N TYR A 111 21.44 -17.78 8.44
CA TYR A 111 20.26 -18.63 8.28
C TYR A 111 19.77 -18.67 6.84
N LYS A 112 19.39 -19.86 6.38
CA LYS A 112 18.73 -20.08 5.09
C LYS A 112 17.22 -19.91 5.26
N SER A 113 16.69 -18.84 4.68
CA SER A 113 15.26 -18.51 4.76
C SER A 113 14.54 -18.79 3.44
N LEU A 114 13.35 -19.37 3.50
CA LEU A 114 12.42 -19.49 2.37
C LEU A 114 11.31 -18.45 2.52
N VAL A 115 11.17 -17.55 1.54
CA VAL A 115 10.08 -16.56 1.49
C VAL A 115 9.00 -17.06 0.53
N LEU A 116 7.76 -17.19 1.02
CA LEU A 116 6.61 -17.55 0.21
C LEU A 116 5.73 -16.32 -0.01
N GLU A 117 5.55 -15.92 -1.27
CA GLU A 117 4.70 -14.80 -1.66
C GLU A 117 3.62 -15.27 -2.64
N LYS A 118 2.38 -14.81 -2.44
CA LYS A 118 1.27 -15.09 -3.36
C LYS A 118 1.28 -14.18 -4.59
N GLY A 119 1.83 -12.98 -4.43
CA GLY A 119 1.88 -11.93 -5.44
C GLY A 119 3.04 -12.09 -6.40
N LYS A 120 2.92 -11.41 -7.54
CA LYS A 120 3.97 -11.40 -8.56
C LYS A 120 5.11 -10.45 -8.17
N TYR A 121 6.34 -10.83 -8.50
CA TYR A 121 7.49 -9.94 -8.47
C TYR A 121 7.56 -9.09 -9.74
N PHE A 122 7.80 -7.79 -9.56
CA PHE A 122 8.12 -6.85 -10.61
C PHE A 122 9.47 -6.22 -10.26
N SER A 123 10.43 -6.31 -11.18
CA SER A 123 11.66 -5.53 -11.05
C SER A 123 11.37 -4.04 -11.20
N THR A 124 12.27 -3.19 -10.68
CA THR A 124 12.13 -1.73 -10.76
C THR A 124 11.92 -1.25 -12.20
N SER A 125 12.57 -1.89 -13.19
CA SER A 125 12.39 -1.57 -14.62
C SER A 125 11.04 -1.99 -15.22
N GLU A 126 10.31 -2.90 -14.57
CA GLU A 126 8.98 -3.35 -15.01
C GLU A 126 7.85 -2.49 -14.43
N LEU A 127 8.13 -1.69 -13.40
CA LEU A 127 7.18 -0.74 -12.82
C LEU A 127 7.06 0.49 -13.73
N ASN A 128 5.98 0.56 -14.49
CA ASN A 128 5.70 1.65 -15.43
C ASN A 128 5.00 2.86 -14.79
N PHE A 129 4.64 2.76 -13.50
CA PHE A 129 3.91 3.77 -12.74
C PHE A 129 2.65 4.30 -13.46
N ASN A 130 1.99 3.46 -14.25
CA ASN A 130 0.67 3.72 -14.77
C ASN A 130 -0.36 3.26 -13.74
N ASP A 131 -1.31 4.12 -13.37
CA ASP A 131 -2.26 3.81 -12.31
C ASP A 131 -3.16 2.63 -12.63
N GLN A 132 -3.61 2.50 -13.89
CA GLN A 132 -4.54 1.46 -14.28
C GLN A 132 -3.86 0.08 -14.24
N ASP A 133 -2.65 0.01 -14.76
CA ASP A 133 -1.82 -1.20 -14.70
C ASP A 133 -1.47 -1.52 -13.25
N GLY A 134 -1.03 -0.51 -12.49
CA GLY A 134 -0.68 -0.65 -11.07
C GLY A 134 -1.84 -1.15 -10.22
N VAL A 135 -3.04 -0.59 -10.38
CA VAL A 135 -4.26 -1.06 -9.68
C VAL A 135 -4.56 -2.52 -10.03
N THR A 136 -4.41 -2.89 -11.30
CA THR A 136 -4.75 -4.25 -11.77
C THR A 136 -3.75 -5.29 -11.28
N GLU A 137 -2.45 -4.97 -11.35
CA GLU A 137 -1.36 -5.92 -11.12
C GLU A 137 -0.88 -5.94 -9.66
N LEU A 138 -0.91 -4.80 -8.96
CA LEU A 138 -0.27 -4.67 -7.64
C LEU A 138 -1.23 -4.83 -6.46
N TYR A 139 -2.55 -4.67 -6.67
CA TYR A 139 -3.55 -4.70 -5.61
C TYR A 139 -4.36 -6.01 -5.61
N GLN A 140 -4.67 -6.49 -4.41
CA GLN A 140 -5.58 -7.61 -4.21
C GLN A 140 -6.94 -7.34 -4.87
N GLY A 141 -7.34 -8.21 -5.78
CA GLY A 141 -8.62 -8.10 -6.49
C GLY A 141 -8.75 -6.81 -7.30
N GLY A 142 -7.65 -6.25 -7.82
CA GLY A 142 -7.68 -5.03 -8.61
C GLY A 142 -8.18 -3.80 -7.84
N GLY A 143 -7.93 -3.77 -6.52
CA GLY A 143 -8.37 -2.70 -5.62
C GLY A 143 -9.86 -2.78 -5.20
N THR A 144 -10.56 -3.86 -5.52
CA THR A 144 -12.00 -4.01 -5.25
C THR A 144 -12.34 -4.78 -3.97
N LEU A 145 -11.34 -5.08 -3.14
CA LEU A 145 -11.55 -5.78 -1.87
C LEU A 145 -12.40 -4.91 -0.93
N ALA A 146 -13.50 -5.48 -0.42
CA ALA A 146 -14.44 -4.79 0.45
C ALA A 146 -14.93 -5.71 1.58
N THR A 147 -15.39 -5.07 2.67
CA THR A 147 -16.15 -5.74 3.73
C THR A 147 -17.45 -6.35 3.20
N LEU A 148 -17.97 -7.40 3.84
CA LEU A 148 -19.19 -8.12 3.41
C LEU A 148 -20.43 -7.20 3.26
N ASN A 149 -20.50 -6.14 4.06
CA ASN A 149 -21.56 -5.14 4.03
C ASN A 149 -21.18 -3.87 3.22
N GLN A 150 -20.05 -3.91 2.53
CA GLN A 150 -19.52 -2.88 1.64
C GLN A 150 -19.46 -1.50 2.30
N GLN A 151 -19.14 -1.42 3.61
CA GLN A 151 -18.95 -0.11 4.26
C GLN A 151 -17.52 0.40 4.12
N MET A 152 -16.58 -0.53 3.99
CA MET A 152 -15.16 -0.23 3.85
C MET A 152 -14.60 -1.00 2.67
N PHE A 153 -13.83 -0.27 1.86
CA PHE A 153 -12.91 -0.83 0.87
C PHE A 153 -11.54 -0.95 1.50
N ILE A 154 -10.80 -1.99 1.12
CA ILE A 154 -9.47 -2.30 1.63
C ILE A 154 -8.53 -2.32 0.45
N LEU A 155 -7.60 -1.36 0.43
CA LEU A 155 -6.50 -1.36 -0.52
C LEU A 155 -5.35 -2.17 0.07
N ALA A 156 -5.18 -3.40 -0.43
CA ALA A 156 -4.15 -4.32 0.03
C ALA A 156 -3.24 -4.70 -1.16
N GLY A 157 -1.92 -4.63 -0.96
CA GLY A 157 -0.97 -5.08 -1.96
C GLY A 157 -1.00 -6.60 -2.13
N SER A 158 -0.88 -7.06 -3.37
CA SER A 158 -0.78 -8.48 -3.75
C SER A 158 0.33 -8.69 -4.77
N ASN A 159 1.52 -8.22 -4.41
CA ASN A 159 2.76 -8.24 -5.17
C ASN A 159 3.94 -8.56 -4.22
N PHE A 160 5.12 -8.84 -4.77
CA PHE A 160 6.33 -8.95 -3.97
C PHE A 160 6.68 -7.59 -3.33
N GLY A 161 6.77 -7.54 -2.00
CA GLY A 161 6.82 -6.30 -1.19
C GLY A 161 5.46 -5.90 -0.60
N GLY A 162 4.36 -6.40 -1.16
CA GLY A 162 3.02 -6.23 -0.62
C GLY A 162 2.60 -4.76 -0.51
N GLY A 163 2.18 -4.34 0.69
CA GLY A 163 1.69 -2.99 0.95
C GLY A 163 2.75 -1.89 0.83
N THR A 164 4.04 -2.22 0.96
CA THR A 164 5.11 -1.20 0.85
C THR A 164 5.32 -0.75 -0.59
N THR A 165 5.02 -1.60 -1.57
CA THR A 165 5.14 -1.29 -3.01
C THR A 165 4.07 -0.31 -3.49
N ILE A 166 2.91 -0.26 -2.84
CA ILE A 166 1.74 0.51 -3.28
C ILE A 166 1.38 1.70 -2.38
N ASN A 167 2.14 1.93 -1.31
CA ASN A 167 1.83 3.00 -0.36
C ASN A 167 2.31 4.37 -0.87
N TRP A 168 1.98 5.42 -0.12
CA TRP A 168 2.38 6.79 -0.46
C TRP A 168 3.74 7.21 0.13
N SER A 169 4.56 6.26 0.59
CA SER A 169 5.89 6.44 1.18
C SER A 169 5.99 7.39 2.38
N ALA A 170 4.87 7.73 3.01
CA ALA A 170 4.86 8.56 4.21
C ALA A 170 5.51 7.81 5.39
N CYS A 171 6.60 8.37 5.91
CA CYS A 171 7.33 7.84 7.05
C CYS A 171 7.06 8.69 8.28
N LEU A 172 6.54 8.08 9.35
CA LEU A 172 6.22 8.75 10.62
C LEU A 172 6.75 7.90 11.78
N LYS A 173 7.52 8.51 12.68
CA LYS A 173 7.93 7.81 13.90
C LYS A 173 6.72 7.55 14.77
N THR A 174 6.76 6.47 15.54
CA THR A 174 5.62 6.05 16.36
C THR A 174 5.44 7.08 17.48
N PRO A 175 4.32 7.83 17.52
CA PRO A 175 4.18 8.91 18.47
C PRO A 175 4.22 8.40 19.91
N PHE A 176 4.82 9.18 20.82
CA PHE A 176 4.92 8.81 22.25
C PHE A 176 3.57 8.39 22.85
N LYS A 177 2.49 9.11 22.54
CA LYS A 177 1.14 8.79 23.05
C LYS A 177 0.68 7.37 22.68
N VAL A 178 1.04 6.88 21.48
CA VAL A 178 0.67 5.54 21.01
C VAL A 178 1.50 4.49 21.75
N ARG A 179 2.81 4.71 21.88
CA ARG A 179 3.70 3.81 22.61
C ARG A 179 3.32 3.71 24.09
N LYS A 180 3.00 4.85 24.72
CA LYS A 180 2.50 4.92 26.09
C LYS A 180 1.19 4.13 26.24
N GLU A 181 0.27 4.26 25.30
CA GLU A 181 -0.97 3.50 25.30
C GLU A 181 -0.71 1.97 25.25
N TRP A 182 0.17 1.53 24.35
CA TRP A 182 0.56 0.12 24.22
C TRP A 182 1.20 -0.43 25.50
N TYR A 183 2.06 0.36 26.13
CA TYR A 183 2.67 -0.01 27.40
C TYR A 183 1.64 -0.07 28.54
N ASP A 184 0.95 1.03 28.83
CA ASP A 184 0.08 1.15 30.01
C ASP A 184 -1.14 0.22 29.94
N ARG A 185 -1.76 0.09 28.77
CA ARG A 185 -3.05 -0.61 28.62
C ARG A 185 -2.89 -2.06 28.20
N TYR A 186 -1.82 -2.38 27.48
CA TYR A 186 -1.65 -3.68 26.83
C TYR A 186 -0.35 -4.39 27.24
N GLY A 187 0.47 -3.79 28.10
CA GLY A 187 1.67 -4.42 28.64
C GLY A 187 2.79 -4.63 27.61
N VAL A 188 2.80 -3.85 26.52
CA VAL A 188 3.84 -3.97 25.48
C VAL A 188 5.12 -3.28 25.95
N GLU A 189 5.88 -3.94 26.81
CA GLU A 189 7.10 -3.40 27.45
C GLU A 189 8.14 -2.93 26.44
N PHE A 190 8.32 -3.67 25.35
CA PHE A 190 9.25 -3.31 24.27
C PHE A 190 8.99 -1.90 23.73
N ALA A 191 7.73 -1.47 23.61
CA ALA A 191 7.40 -0.14 23.08
C ALA A 191 7.86 1.01 23.98
N ALA A 192 8.13 0.77 25.27
CA ALA A 192 8.67 1.78 26.19
C ALA A 192 10.20 1.73 26.34
N ASN A 193 10.87 0.79 25.65
CA ASN A 193 12.31 0.58 25.76
C ASN A 193 13.09 1.40 24.72
N GLU A 194 14.32 1.79 25.06
CA GLU A 194 15.29 2.42 24.13
C GLU A 194 15.59 1.53 22.92
N SER A 195 15.48 0.20 23.04
CA SER A 195 15.65 -0.71 21.91
C SER A 195 14.61 -0.50 20.80
N TYR A 196 13.40 -0.04 21.14
CA TYR A 196 12.40 0.35 20.15
C TYR A 196 12.83 1.58 19.36
N ASP A 197 13.39 2.58 20.04
CA ASP A 197 13.91 3.79 19.40
C ASP A 197 15.06 3.45 18.45
N LYS A 198 16.00 2.62 18.90
CA LYS A 198 17.11 2.13 18.07
C LYS A 198 16.62 1.35 16.85
N ALA A 199 15.61 0.48 17.01
CA ALA A 199 15.02 -0.25 15.89
C ALA A 199 14.33 0.67 14.89
N GLN A 200 13.59 1.68 15.38
CA GLN A 200 12.94 2.67 14.53
C GLN A 200 13.97 3.51 13.77
N ASP A 201 15.03 3.97 14.43
CA ASP A 201 16.11 4.74 13.80
C ASP A 201 16.87 3.91 12.77
N TYR A 202 17.12 2.64 13.05
CA TYR A 202 17.74 1.72 12.10
C TYR A 202 16.91 1.60 10.82
N VAL A 203 15.61 1.26 10.93
CA VAL A 203 14.73 1.12 9.77
C VAL A 203 14.60 2.44 9.01
N TRP A 204 14.48 3.57 9.72
CA TRP A 204 14.40 4.89 9.12
C TRP A 204 15.63 5.21 8.25
N LYS A 205 16.82 4.87 8.76
CA LYS A 205 18.08 5.02 8.04
C LYS A 205 18.15 4.11 6.82
N GLN A 206 17.79 2.83 6.94
CA GLN A 206 17.81 1.89 5.82
C GLN A 206 16.84 2.29 4.71
N MET A 207 15.68 2.84 5.06
CA MET A 207 14.69 3.35 4.09
C MET A 207 15.12 4.66 3.42
N GLY A 208 16.15 5.36 3.93
CA GLY A 208 16.54 6.68 3.43
C GLY A 208 15.47 7.76 3.68
N ALA A 209 14.61 7.60 4.69
CA ALA A 209 13.50 8.51 4.92
C ALA A 209 14.00 9.91 5.33
N SER A 210 13.64 10.92 4.53
CA SER A 210 14.12 12.30 4.67
C SER A 210 13.00 13.32 4.48
N ALA A 211 13.20 14.53 5.01
CA ALA A 211 12.37 15.70 4.73
C ALA A 211 12.94 16.59 3.60
N GLU A 212 14.12 16.24 3.08
CA GLU A 212 14.76 16.95 1.97
C GLU A 212 14.12 16.57 0.63
N GLY A 213 14.19 17.47 -0.35
CA GLY A 213 13.74 17.19 -1.72
C GLY A 213 12.21 17.07 -1.89
N ILE A 214 11.41 17.54 -0.93
CA ILE A 214 9.95 17.48 -1.03
C ILE A 214 9.43 18.55 -2.00
N THR A 215 8.81 18.10 -3.09
CA THR A 215 7.98 18.95 -3.95
C THR A 215 6.51 18.75 -3.61
N HIS A 216 5.88 19.75 -2.99
CA HIS A 216 4.46 19.65 -2.63
C HIS A 216 3.56 19.77 -3.86
N SER A 217 2.52 18.93 -3.93
CA SER A 217 1.42 19.09 -4.90
C SER A 217 0.69 20.42 -4.70
N LEU A 218 -0.03 20.90 -5.72
CA LEU A 218 -0.82 22.13 -5.61
C LEU A 218 -1.80 22.09 -4.41
N ALA A 219 -2.48 20.96 -4.22
CA ALA A 219 -3.40 20.79 -3.10
C ALA A 219 -2.69 20.95 -1.74
N ASN A 220 -1.47 20.42 -1.60
CA ASN A 220 -0.67 20.58 -0.40
C ASN A 220 -0.19 22.03 -0.22
N GLN A 221 0.18 22.71 -1.32
CA GLN A 221 0.58 24.12 -1.27
C GLN A 221 -0.58 25.02 -0.79
N VAL A 222 -1.78 24.83 -1.33
CA VAL A 222 -2.98 25.58 -0.89
C VAL A 222 -3.23 25.39 0.61
N ILE A 223 -3.13 24.15 1.12
CA ILE A 223 -3.30 23.89 2.56
C ILE A 223 -2.23 24.60 3.41
N MET A 224 -0.99 24.69 2.90
CA MET A 224 0.12 25.32 3.59
C MET A 224 0.03 26.86 3.57
N GLU A 225 -0.54 27.43 2.51
CA GLU A 225 -0.68 28.89 2.31
C GLU A 225 -1.89 29.48 3.05
N GLY A 226 -2.93 28.67 3.32
CA GLY A 226 -4.15 29.07 4.03
C GLY A 226 -5.26 29.57 3.11
#